data_AF-X0UUV0-F1
#
_entry.id   AF-X0UUV0-F1
#
_cell.length_a   1.000
_cell.length_b   1.000
_cell.length_c   1.000
_cell.angle_alpha   90.00
_cell.angle_beta   90.00
_cell.angle_gamma   90.00
#
_symmetry.space_group_name_H-M   'P 1'
#
loop_
_entity.id
_entity.type
_entity.pdbx_description
1 polymer ?
#
loop_
_entity_poly.entity_id
_entity_poly.type
_entity_poly.pdbx_seq_one_letter_code
_entity_poly.pdbx_strand_id
1 'polypeptide(L)'
;EYETLGEHQVKNITRPIRVFRVLSFPGAAAHRVVEAKKALGRKWLKSAFVIAAVLVVAIAAATIWNFYLRPPSVEVASVERMVHSLPDKPSIAVLPFVNMSDDPKQEYFSDGLTEEIITALSKHRRLFVIARNSAFTYKGKSVKVQQVSEDLGVRYVLEGSVRKVNDRVRITAQLIDAIKGHHVWSERYDRDLKDIFAIQDDITLEILKAMDVELVRGEQARHWHKRETKNLEAYLKLTGIRGEISMGTKEGITQFRQRCEEAIAIDPEFAR
;
A
#
# COMPACT_ATOMS: atom_id res chain seq x y z
N GLU A 1 -51.72 -65.64 -30.60
CA GLU A 1 -53.00 -66.24 -30.16
C GLU A 1 -54.15 -65.45 -30.78
N TYR A 2 -55.30 -66.10 -31.01
CA TYR A 2 -56.47 -65.47 -31.63
C TYR A 2 -57.59 -65.37 -30.61
N GLU A 3 -58.21 -64.20 -30.49
CA GLU A 3 -59.40 -64.02 -29.67
C GLU A 3 -60.63 -63.98 -30.59
N THR A 4 -61.64 -64.78 -30.26
CA THR A 4 -62.85 -64.93 -31.08
C THR A 4 -63.83 -63.81 -30.75
N LEU A 5 -64.20 -62.99 -31.75
CA LEU A 5 -65.13 -61.86 -31.57
C LEU A 5 -66.59 -62.22 -31.91
N GLY A 6 -66.88 -63.51 -32.13
CA GLY A 6 -68.20 -64.01 -32.46
C GLY A 6 -68.52 -63.95 -33.96
N GLU A 7 -69.77 -64.22 -34.29
CA GLU A 7 -70.26 -64.22 -35.67
C GLU A 7 -70.80 -62.83 -36.05
N HIS A 8 -70.34 -62.30 -37.18
CA HIS A 8 -70.76 -61.02 -37.70
C HIS A 8 -71.34 -61.18 -39.11
N GLN A 9 -72.44 -60.48 -39.36
CA GLN A 9 -73.06 -60.43 -40.68
C GLN A 9 -72.48 -59.26 -41.46
N VAL A 10 -71.89 -59.54 -42.63
CA VAL A 10 -71.33 -58.51 -43.50
C VAL A 10 -72.26 -58.28 -44.69
N LYS A 11 -72.30 -57.05 -45.19
CA LYS A 11 -73.10 -56.73 -46.39
C LYS A 11 -72.63 -57.62 -47.54
N ASN A 12 -73.57 -58.28 -48.21
CA ASN A 12 -73.38 -59.22 -49.32
C ASN A 12 -73.06 -60.71 -49.02
N ILE A 13 -73.16 -61.17 -47.77
CA ILE A 13 -73.05 -62.61 -47.47
C ILE A 13 -74.22 -63.06 -46.59
N THR A 14 -75.01 -64.02 -47.07
CA THR A 14 -76.26 -64.44 -46.43
C THR A 14 -76.04 -65.27 -45.15
N ARG A 15 -74.85 -65.87 -44.96
CA ARG A 15 -74.49 -66.61 -43.74
C ARG A 15 -73.47 -65.82 -42.90
N PRO A 16 -73.65 -65.70 -41.57
CA PRO A 16 -72.70 -65.00 -40.70
C PRO A 16 -71.29 -65.60 -40.79
N ILE A 17 -70.26 -64.76 -40.76
CA ILE A 17 -68.86 -65.21 -40.76
C ILE A 17 -68.25 -64.99 -39.37
N ARG A 18 -67.42 -65.93 -38.94
CA ARG A 18 -66.77 -65.91 -37.63
C ARG A 18 -65.51 -65.06 -37.69
N VAL A 19 -65.45 -63.98 -36.91
CA VAL A 19 -64.35 -63.01 -36.97
C VAL A 19 -63.40 -63.22 -35.79
N PHE A 20 -62.10 -63.22 -36.08
CA PHE A 20 -61.04 -63.35 -35.09
C PHE A 20 -60.17 -62.09 -35.09
N ARG A 21 -59.76 -61.64 -33.90
CA ARG A 21 -58.76 -60.58 -33.74
C ARG A 21 -57.40 -61.23 -33.52
N VAL A 22 -56.44 -60.92 -34.38
CA VAL A 22 -55.06 -61.41 -34.26
C VAL A 22 -54.33 -60.58 -33.20
N LEU A 23 -54.02 -61.19 -32.05
CA LEU A 23 -53.19 -60.54 -31.03
C LEU A 23 -51.72 -60.65 -31.47
N SER A 24 -51.17 -59.54 -31.97
CA SER A 24 -49.72 -59.41 -32.18
C SER A 24 -49.04 -59.30 -30.82
N PHE A 25 -48.13 -60.22 -30.51
CA PHE A 25 -47.45 -60.42 -29.21
C PHE A 25 -47.16 -59.12 -28.41
N PRO A 26 -47.78 -58.91 -27.23
CA PRO A 26 -47.64 -57.69 -26.44
C PRO A 26 -46.46 -57.78 -25.46
N GLY A 27 -45.22 -57.78 -25.97
CA GLY A 27 -44.04 -57.79 -25.10
C GLY A 27 -42.76 -57.22 -25.72
N ALA A 28 -42.48 -57.53 -26.98
CA ALA A 28 -41.19 -57.19 -27.60
C ALA A 28 -41.04 -55.71 -27.97
N ALA A 29 -42.12 -55.03 -28.36
CA ALA A 29 -42.08 -53.61 -28.75
C ALA A 29 -42.01 -52.67 -27.53
N ALA A 30 -42.70 -53.01 -26.45
CA ALA A 30 -42.71 -52.22 -25.21
C ALA A 30 -41.34 -52.25 -24.51
N HIS A 31 -40.66 -53.40 -24.48
CA HIS A 31 -39.32 -53.51 -23.90
C HIS A 31 -38.26 -52.66 -24.62
N ARG A 32 -38.25 -52.66 -25.97
CA ARG A 32 -37.27 -51.86 -26.74
C ARG A 32 -37.46 -50.35 -26.58
N VAL A 33 -38.71 -49.88 -26.54
CA VAL A 33 -39.00 -48.44 -26.39
C VAL A 33 -38.69 -47.95 -24.97
N VAL A 34 -38.91 -48.80 -23.95
CA VAL A 34 -38.55 -48.49 -22.56
C VAL A 34 -37.03 -48.53 -22.34
N GLU A 35 -36.31 -49.47 -22.95
CA GLU A 35 -34.84 -49.50 -22.91
C GLU A 35 -34.21 -48.28 -23.60
N ALA A 36 -34.71 -47.88 -24.77
CA ALA A 36 -34.21 -46.71 -25.49
C ALA A 36 -34.39 -45.41 -24.69
N LYS A 37 -35.54 -45.24 -24.00
CA LYS A 37 -35.77 -44.09 -23.11
C LYS A 37 -34.91 -44.12 -21.84
N LYS A 38 -34.64 -45.30 -21.26
CA LYS A 38 -33.76 -45.44 -20.08
C LYS A 38 -32.28 -45.21 -20.42
N ALA A 39 -31.83 -45.57 -21.63
CA ALA A 39 -30.43 -45.43 -22.04
C ALA A 39 -30.02 -43.97 -22.34
N LEU A 40 -30.95 -43.15 -22.88
CA LEU A 40 -30.68 -41.74 -23.19
C LEU A 40 -30.57 -40.85 -21.93
N GLY A 41 -31.33 -41.15 -20.88
CA GLY A 41 -31.37 -40.31 -19.67
C GLY A 41 -30.08 -40.32 -18.84
N ARG A 42 -29.38 -41.46 -18.72
CA ARG A 42 -28.17 -41.56 -17.89
C ARG A 42 -26.92 -40.96 -18.53
N LYS A 43 -26.77 -41.05 -19.85
CA LYS A 43 -25.57 -40.53 -20.53
C LYS A 43 -25.57 -38.99 -20.57
N TRP A 44 -26.73 -38.38 -20.82
CA TRP A 44 -26.86 -36.92 -20.85
C TRP A 44 -26.67 -36.29 -19.46
N LEU A 45 -27.17 -36.93 -18.39
CA LEU A 45 -26.93 -36.51 -17.01
C LEU A 45 -25.44 -36.55 -16.61
N LYS A 46 -24.70 -37.58 -17.06
CA LYS A 46 -23.24 -37.66 -16.82
C LYS A 46 -22.47 -36.59 -17.58
N SER A 47 -22.83 -36.32 -18.84
CA SER A 47 -22.23 -35.26 -19.64
C SER A 47 -22.52 -33.87 -19.06
N ALA A 48 -23.74 -33.62 -18.58
CA ALA A 48 -24.11 -32.38 -17.89
C ALA A 48 -23.30 -32.18 -16.60
N PHE A 49 -23.03 -33.26 -15.85
CA PHE A 49 -22.21 -33.21 -14.64
C PHE A 49 -20.75 -32.87 -14.95
N VAL A 50 -20.19 -33.41 -16.04
CA VAL A 50 -18.82 -33.08 -16.49
C VAL A 50 -18.72 -31.62 -16.92
N ILE A 51 -19.70 -31.11 -17.67
CA ILE A 51 -19.73 -29.70 -18.09
C ILE A 51 -19.84 -28.77 -16.88
N ALA A 52 -20.70 -29.10 -15.92
CA ALA A 52 -20.83 -28.34 -14.67
C ALA A 52 -19.53 -28.37 -13.86
N ALA A 53 -18.86 -29.52 -13.74
CA ALA A 53 -17.59 -29.65 -13.04
C ALA A 53 -16.48 -28.83 -13.71
N VAL A 54 -16.40 -28.82 -15.05
CA VAL A 54 -15.43 -28.00 -15.80
C VAL A 54 -15.70 -26.51 -15.60
N LEU A 55 -16.97 -26.08 -15.58
CA LEU A 55 -17.33 -24.70 -15.27
C LEU A 55 -16.91 -24.29 -13.86
N VAL A 56 -17.13 -25.15 -12.87
CA VAL A 56 -16.71 -24.89 -11.48
C VAL A 56 -15.19 -24.77 -11.39
N VAL A 57 -14.44 -25.65 -12.06
CA VAL A 57 -12.98 -25.58 -12.09
C VAL A 57 -12.49 -24.32 -12.81
N ALA A 58 -13.12 -23.93 -13.91
CA ALA A 58 -12.78 -22.71 -14.64
C ALA A 58 -13.07 -21.45 -13.81
N ILE A 59 -14.19 -21.42 -13.08
CA ILE A 59 -14.53 -20.33 -12.16
C ILE A 59 -13.54 -20.30 -11.00
N ALA A 60 -13.21 -21.45 -10.41
CA ALA A 60 -12.22 -21.55 -9.33
C ALA A 60 -10.82 -21.12 -9.79
N ALA A 61 -10.40 -21.51 -10.99
CA ALA A 61 -9.13 -21.07 -11.57
C ALA A 61 -9.15 -19.55 -11.84
N ALA A 62 -10.26 -19.01 -12.34
CA ALA A 62 -10.40 -17.57 -12.57
C ALA A 62 -10.43 -16.76 -11.25
N THR A 63 -11.08 -17.27 -10.20
CA THR A 63 -11.07 -16.62 -8.88
C THR A 63 -9.70 -16.70 -8.22
N ILE A 64 -9.03 -17.84 -8.30
CA ILE A 64 -7.64 -18.01 -7.82
C ILE A 64 -6.71 -17.06 -8.58
N TRP A 65 -6.84 -16.98 -9.92
CA TRP A 65 -6.05 -16.07 -10.73
C TRP A 65 -6.31 -14.60 -10.36
N ASN A 66 -7.58 -14.21 -10.24
CA ASN A 66 -7.97 -12.84 -9.93
C ASN A 66 -7.57 -12.41 -8.52
N PHE A 67 -7.51 -13.33 -7.56
CA PHE A 67 -7.28 -13.02 -6.15
C PHE A 67 -5.82 -13.21 -5.72
N TYR A 68 -5.12 -14.21 -6.26
CA TYR A 68 -3.74 -14.53 -5.87
C TYR A 68 -2.69 -14.13 -6.91
N LEU A 69 -3.04 -14.06 -8.20
CA LEU A 69 -2.10 -13.81 -9.29
C LEU A 69 -2.24 -12.43 -9.93
N ARG A 70 -3.28 -11.65 -9.60
CA ARG A 70 -3.26 -10.20 -9.87
C ARG A 70 -2.26 -9.57 -8.91
N PRO A 71 -1.15 -8.98 -9.39
CA PRO A 71 -0.33 -8.15 -8.53
C PRO A 71 -1.24 -7.06 -7.95
N PRO A 72 -1.17 -6.77 -6.64
CA PRO A 72 -1.89 -5.64 -6.07
C PRO A 72 -1.54 -4.43 -6.93
N SER A 73 -2.55 -3.75 -7.47
CA SER A 73 -2.30 -2.51 -8.20
C SER A 73 -1.69 -1.56 -7.18
N VAL A 74 -0.39 -1.32 -7.31
CA VAL A 74 0.27 -0.22 -6.64
C VAL A 74 -0.50 1.02 -7.07
N GLU A 75 -1.35 1.55 -6.19
CA GLU A 75 -1.98 2.84 -6.42
C GLU A 75 -0.81 3.82 -6.59
N VAL A 76 -0.75 4.50 -7.72
CA VAL A 76 0.22 5.55 -7.99
C VAL A 76 -0.48 6.88 -7.85
N ALA A 77 0.24 7.92 -7.42
CA ALA A 77 -0.29 9.27 -7.44
C ALA A 77 -0.62 9.65 -8.88
N SER A 78 -1.85 10.10 -9.09
CA SER A 78 -2.33 10.55 -10.40
C SER A 78 -2.10 12.06 -10.54
N VAL A 79 -1.35 12.46 -11.57
CA VAL A 79 -1.06 13.88 -11.84
C VAL A 79 -2.35 14.69 -12.00
N GLU A 80 -3.44 14.08 -12.48
CA GLU A 80 -4.75 14.73 -12.65
C GLU A 80 -5.50 14.98 -11.32
N ARG A 81 -5.18 14.25 -10.24
CA ARG A 81 -5.79 14.46 -8.92
C ARG A 81 -4.96 15.35 -8.01
N MET A 82 -3.79 15.81 -8.46
CA MET A 82 -2.95 16.69 -7.67
C MET A 82 -3.66 18.03 -7.43
N VAL A 83 -3.70 18.45 -6.18
CA VAL A 83 -4.20 19.77 -5.77
C VAL A 83 -3.24 20.87 -6.24
N HIS A 84 -1.97 20.55 -6.37
CA HIS A 84 -0.90 21.44 -6.82
C HIS A 84 -0.07 20.77 -7.92
N SER A 85 0.22 21.50 -9.00
CA SER A 85 1.06 21.00 -10.10
C SER A 85 2.48 20.69 -9.62
N LEU A 86 3.08 19.61 -10.15
CA LEU A 86 4.47 19.28 -9.86
C LEU A 86 5.41 20.44 -10.24
N PRO A 87 6.37 20.79 -9.36
CA PRO A 87 7.43 21.73 -9.71
C PRO A 87 8.33 21.21 -10.83
N ASP A 88 8.94 22.13 -11.59
CA ASP A 88 9.92 21.80 -12.65
C ASP A 88 11.21 21.17 -12.12
N LYS A 89 11.42 21.23 -10.80
CA LYS A 89 12.59 20.71 -10.11
C LYS A 89 12.21 19.52 -9.22
N PRO A 90 13.15 18.60 -8.89
CA PRO A 90 12.86 17.48 -8.00
C PRO A 90 12.22 17.96 -6.69
N SER A 91 11.08 17.37 -6.35
CA SER A 91 10.22 17.81 -5.25
C SER A 91 10.03 16.73 -4.19
N ILE A 92 10.15 17.10 -2.92
CA ILE A 92 10.10 16.17 -1.79
C ILE A 92 9.25 16.72 -0.63
N ALA A 93 8.41 15.85 -0.07
CA ALA A 93 7.84 16.03 1.26
C ALA A 93 8.52 15.07 2.23
N VAL A 94 8.87 15.56 3.42
CA VAL A 94 9.40 14.72 4.51
C VAL A 94 8.33 14.61 5.57
N LEU A 95 7.74 13.42 5.70
CA LEU A 95 6.70 13.17 6.69
C LEU A 95 7.31 13.04 8.10
N PRO A 96 6.55 13.40 9.15
CA PRO A 96 6.96 13.19 10.54
C PRO A 96 7.35 11.73 10.77
N PHE A 97 8.59 11.50 11.18
CA PHE A 97 9.05 10.16 11.49
C PHE A 97 8.25 9.60 12.67
N VAL A 98 7.83 8.35 12.56
CA VAL A 98 7.04 7.68 13.59
C VAL A 98 7.92 7.34 14.78
N ASN A 99 7.56 7.80 15.97
CA ASN A 99 8.17 7.33 17.21
C ASN A 99 7.73 5.88 17.49
N MET A 100 8.68 4.95 17.44
CA MET A 100 8.51 3.53 17.77
C MET A 100 9.24 3.16 19.07
N SER A 101 9.52 4.15 19.91
CA SER A 101 10.05 3.98 21.27
C SER A 101 8.90 3.77 22.25
N ASP A 102 9.17 3.15 23.40
CA ASP A 102 8.14 2.86 24.40
C ASP A 102 7.70 4.10 25.22
N ASP A 103 8.42 5.21 25.07
CA ASP A 103 8.17 6.47 25.79
C ASP A 103 7.65 7.56 24.82
N PRO A 104 6.36 7.96 24.94
CA PRO A 104 5.79 9.06 24.17
C PRO A 104 6.50 10.40 24.41
N LYS A 105 7.19 10.59 25.54
CA LYS A 105 7.96 11.81 25.78
C LYS A 105 9.15 11.94 24.84
N GLN A 106 9.51 10.89 24.08
CA GLN A 106 10.59 10.92 23.10
C GLN A 106 10.13 11.38 21.71
N GLU A 107 8.86 11.76 21.55
CA GLU A 107 8.30 12.26 20.29
C GLU A 107 9.07 13.47 19.73
N TYR A 108 9.64 14.31 20.60
CA TYR A 108 10.48 15.43 20.18
C TYR A 108 11.72 14.98 19.40
N PHE A 109 12.20 13.76 19.63
CA PHE A 109 13.40 13.25 18.99
C PHE A 109 13.12 12.87 17.54
N SER A 110 12.01 12.18 17.26
CA SER A 110 11.58 11.87 15.90
C SER A 110 11.16 13.14 15.14
N ASP A 111 10.49 14.08 15.81
CA ASP A 111 10.16 15.39 15.22
C ASP A 111 11.41 16.21 14.91
N GLY A 112 12.36 16.28 15.85
CA GLY A 112 13.62 16.98 15.66
C GLY A 112 14.44 16.40 14.51
N LEU A 113 14.50 15.06 14.39
CA LEU A 113 15.15 14.41 13.24
C LEU A 113 14.48 14.78 11.91
N THR A 114 13.15 14.75 11.87
CA THR A 114 12.37 15.14 10.69
C THR A 114 12.69 16.59 10.28
N GLU A 115 12.73 17.50 11.25
CA GLU A 115 13.03 18.91 11.02
C GLU A 115 14.43 19.17 10.48
N GLU A 116 15.43 18.48 11.03
CA GLU A 116 16.80 18.66 10.54
C GLU A 116 16.94 18.14 9.12
N ILE A 117 16.28 17.04 8.75
CA ILE A 117 16.29 16.55 7.37
C ILE A 117 15.63 17.57 6.43
N ILE A 118 14.45 18.11 6.79
CA ILE A 118 13.79 19.17 6.01
C ILE A 118 14.72 20.37 5.84
N THR A 119 15.36 20.80 6.93
CA THR A 119 16.26 21.95 6.95
C THR A 119 17.50 21.71 6.09
N ALA A 120 18.10 20.53 6.18
CA ALA A 120 19.29 20.16 5.41
C ALA A 120 18.97 20.08 3.91
N LEU A 121 17.87 19.42 3.53
CA LEU A 121 17.42 19.36 2.13
C LEU A 121 17.07 20.74 1.57
N SER A 122 16.46 21.61 2.38
CA SER A 122 16.07 22.97 1.98
C SER A 122 17.26 23.88 1.62
N LYS A 123 18.48 23.55 2.08
CA LYS A 123 19.70 24.27 1.71
C LYS A 123 20.06 24.06 0.23
N HIS A 124 19.54 23.02 -0.42
CA HIS A 124 19.77 22.73 -1.84
C HIS A 124 18.75 23.45 -2.72
N ARG A 125 19.20 24.50 -3.42
CA ARG A 125 18.32 25.38 -4.22
C ARG A 125 17.62 24.66 -5.38
N ARG A 126 18.22 23.56 -5.85
CA ARG A 126 17.70 22.69 -6.90
C ARG A 126 16.58 21.75 -6.44
N LEU A 127 16.29 21.70 -5.13
CA LEU A 127 15.16 20.97 -4.59
C LEU A 127 13.96 21.88 -4.34
N PHE A 128 12.76 21.34 -4.54
CA PHE A 128 11.54 21.86 -3.95
C PHE A 128 11.22 21.03 -2.71
N VAL A 129 11.32 21.64 -1.52
CA VAL A 129 11.06 20.95 -0.25
C VAL A 129 9.80 21.52 0.36
N ILE A 130 8.86 20.65 0.75
CA ILE A 130 7.65 21.07 1.44
C ILE A 130 8.00 21.59 2.84
N ALA A 131 7.42 22.73 3.20
CA ALA A 131 7.58 23.30 4.52
C ALA A 131 7.08 22.34 5.62
N ARG A 132 7.81 22.31 6.75
CA ARG A 132 7.46 21.57 7.96
C ARG A 132 5.96 21.54 8.23
N ASN A 133 5.35 22.72 8.41
CA ASN A 133 4.00 22.81 8.95
C ASN A 133 2.98 22.12 8.06
N SER A 134 3.19 22.14 6.74
CA SER A 134 2.37 21.44 5.76
C SER A 134 2.52 19.92 5.90
N ALA A 135 3.76 19.41 5.99
CA ALA A 135 4.01 17.98 6.15
C ALA A 135 3.54 17.44 7.52
N PHE A 136 3.65 18.25 8.58
CA PHE A 136 3.23 17.88 9.92
C PHE A 136 1.72 17.79 10.10
N THR A 137 0.91 18.28 9.14
CA THR A 137 -0.54 18.03 9.14
C THR A 137 -0.90 16.54 9.01
N TYR A 138 0.04 15.71 8.54
CA TYR A 138 -0.10 14.25 8.43
C TYR A 138 0.36 13.50 9.69
N LYS A 139 0.88 14.21 10.70
CA LYS A 139 1.33 13.58 11.95
C LYS A 139 0.19 12.81 12.62
N GLY A 140 0.48 11.56 13.01
CA GLY A 140 -0.49 10.68 13.69
C GLY A 140 -1.64 10.20 12.80
N LYS A 141 -1.60 10.45 11.49
CA LYS A 141 -2.60 9.97 10.54
C LYS A 141 -2.04 8.83 9.73
N SER A 142 -2.85 7.80 9.50
CA SER A 142 -2.55 6.78 8.50
C SER A 142 -2.95 7.33 7.15
N VAL A 143 -1.97 7.77 6.36
CA VAL A 143 -2.18 8.30 5.00
C VAL A 143 -1.36 7.53 3.99
N LYS A 144 -1.92 7.37 2.80
CA LYS A 144 -1.22 6.78 1.67
C LYS A 144 -0.27 7.82 1.09
N VAL A 145 0.96 7.40 0.76
CA VAL A 145 2.00 8.27 0.16
C VAL A 145 1.51 8.95 -1.12
N GLN A 146 0.66 8.27 -1.89
CA GLN A 146 0.02 8.79 -3.10
C GLN A 146 -0.84 10.01 -2.80
N GLN A 147 -1.63 9.94 -1.73
CA GLN A 147 -2.50 11.04 -1.32
C GLN A 147 -1.67 12.24 -0.84
N VAL A 148 -0.58 12.00 -0.10
CA VAL A 148 0.35 13.06 0.32
C VAL A 148 0.97 13.76 -0.90
N SER A 149 1.38 12.98 -1.90
CA SER A 149 1.90 13.50 -3.17
C SER A 149 0.86 14.34 -3.92
N GLU A 150 -0.39 13.86 -3.98
CA GLU A 150 -1.51 14.57 -4.61
C GLU A 150 -1.86 15.88 -3.90
N ASP A 151 -1.98 15.85 -2.57
CA ASP A 151 -2.34 17.00 -1.75
C ASP A 151 -1.25 18.09 -1.77
N LEU A 152 0.03 17.69 -1.72
CA LEU A 152 1.16 18.62 -1.58
C LEU A 152 1.82 18.97 -2.92
N GLY A 153 1.50 18.27 -4.01
CA GLY A 153 2.12 18.48 -5.32
C GLY A 153 3.60 18.11 -5.37
N VAL A 154 3.98 16.98 -4.76
CA VAL A 154 5.37 16.49 -4.75
C VAL A 154 5.52 15.13 -5.41
N ARG A 155 6.68 14.86 -6.01
CA ARG A 155 6.97 13.56 -6.60
C ARG A 155 7.47 12.56 -5.57
N TYR A 156 8.36 13.00 -4.68
CA TYR A 156 9.00 12.14 -3.70
C TYR A 156 8.43 12.38 -2.31
N VAL A 157 8.28 11.31 -1.55
CA VAL A 157 7.89 11.37 -0.13
C VAL A 157 8.89 10.55 0.66
N LEU A 158 9.49 11.19 1.68
CA LEU A 158 10.31 10.53 2.68
C LEU A 158 9.45 10.20 3.89
N GLU A 159 9.44 8.93 4.28
CA GLU A 159 8.84 8.47 5.53
C GLU A 159 9.83 7.63 6.32
N GLY A 160 9.55 7.45 7.61
CA GLY A 160 10.47 6.72 8.46
C GLY A 160 9.97 6.54 9.88
N SER A 161 10.78 5.85 10.66
CA SER A 161 10.53 5.62 12.06
C SER A 161 11.81 5.71 12.87
N VAL A 162 11.66 6.10 14.13
CA VAL A 162 12.75 6.23 15.08
C VAL A 162 12.41 5.46 16.34
N ARG A 163 13.33 4.62 16.79
CA ARG A 163 13.28 3.98 18.09
C ARG A 163 14.54 4.33 18.85
N LYS A 164 14.39 4.99 19.99
CA LYS A 164 15.48 5.30 20.90
C LYS A 164 15.33 4.46 22.17
N VAL A 165 16.40 3.78 22.55
CA VAL A 165 16.47 2.99 23.79
C VAL A 165 17.82 3.30 24.44
N ASN A 166 17.79 3.95 25.61
CA ASN A 166 18.98 4.47 26.27
C ASN A 166 19.81 5.34 25.31
N ASP A 167 21.09 5.00 25.11
CA ASP A 167 22.03 5.69 24.21
C ASP A 167 22.09 5.05 22.82
N ARG A 168 21.12 4.22 22.44
CA ARG A 168 21.05 3.60 21.11
C ARG A 168 19.85 4.13 20.35
N VAL A 169 20.08 4.42 19.07
CA VAL A 169 19.05 4.88 18.15
C VAL A 169 18.99 3.97 16.95
N ARG A 170 17.77 3.58 16.62
CA ARG A 170 17.43 2.86 15.42
C ARG A 170 16.52 3.72 14.56
N ILE A 171 16.98 4.05 13.35
CA ILE A 171 16.23 4.85 12.38
C ILE A 171 15.99 3.98 11.15
N THR A 172 14.74 3.97 10.67
CA THR A 172 14.40 3.44 9.35
C THR A 172 13.92 4.60 8.52
N ALA A 173 14.47 4.79 7.33
CA ALA A 173 14.08 5.87 6.42
C ALA A 173 13.87 5.31 5.02
N GLN A 174 12.82 5.77 4.35
CA GLN A 174 12.41 5.26 3.05
C GLN A 174 11.96 6.42 2.16
N LEU A 175 12.56 6.50 0.98
CA LEU A 175 12.21 7.47 -0.05
C LEU A 175 11.38 6.78 -1.13
N ILE A 176 10.20 7.31 -1.40
CA ILE A 176 9.22 6.73 -2.32
C ILE A 176 8.99 7.70 -3.48
N ASP A 177 9.06 7.20 -4.72
CA ASP A 177 8.56 7.91 -5.89
C ASP A 177 7.05 7.66 -5.97
N ALA A 178 6.25 8.63 -5.51
CA ALA A 178 4.80 8.48 -5.42
C ALA A 178 4.11 8.41 -6.79
N ILE A 179 4.75 8.96 -7.83
CA ILE A 179 4.26 8.94 -9.22
C ILE A 179 4.44 7.57 -9.84
N LYS A 180 5.56 6.90 -9.54
CA LYS A 180 5.85 5.55 -10.04
C LYS A 180 5.49 4.44 -9.03
N GLY A 181 5.10 4.81 -7.82
CA GLY A 181 4.62 3.92 -6.76
C GLY A 181 5.65 2.96 -6.17
N HIS A 182 6.94 3.24 -6.25
CA HIS A 182 7.98 2.34 -5.71
C HIS A 182 8.97 3.07 -4.82
N HIS A 183 9.60 2.31 -3.91
CA HIS A 183 10.71 2.77 -3.09
C HIS A 183 11.94 2.97 -3.98
N VAL A 184 12.51 4.17 -3.96
CA VAL A 184 13.74 4.48 -4.67
C VAL A 184 14.97 4.34 -3.77
N TRP A 185 14.77 4.44 -2.44
CA TRP A 185 15.81 4.21 -1.45
C TRP A 185 15.18 3.80 -0.10
N SER A 186 15.85 2.94 0.65
CA SER A 186 15.45 2.51 1.98
C SER A 186 16.69 2.07 2.75
N GLU A 187 16.85 2.57 3.97
CA GLU A 187 18.01 2.23 4.80
C GLU A 187 17.63 2.16 6.28
N ARG A 188 18.42 1.38 7.03
CA ARG A 188 18.28 1.22 8.47
C ARG A 188 19.59 1.51 9.18
N TYR A 189 19.53 2.49 10.07
CA TYR A 189 20.64 2.85 10.94
C TYR A 189 20.42 2.27 12.33
N ASP A 190 21.45 1.65 12.91
CA ASP A 190 21.47 1.17 14.29
C ASP A 190 22.82 1.54 14.92
N ARG A 191 22.83 2.67 15.64
CA ARG A 191 24.04 3.37 16.07
C ARG A 191 23.88 3.96 17.47
N ASP A 192 24.98 4.46 18.02
CA ASP A 192 24.96 5.24 19.25
C ASP A 192 24.27 6.59 19.01
N LEU A 193 23.56 7.11 20.02
CA LEU A 193 22.88 8.39 19.96
C LEU A 193 23.87 9.53 19.66
N LYS A 194 25.14 9.40 20.06
CA LYS A 194 26.21 10.36 19.75
C LYS A 194 26.49 10.50 18.26
N ASP A 195 26.17 9.47 17.47
CA ASP A 195 26.36 9.47 16.03
C ASP A 195 25.18 10.09 15.26
N ILE A 196 24.16 10.62 15.95
CA ILE A 196 22.91 11.08 15.30
C ILE A 196 23.15 12.10 14.18
N PHE A 197 24.11 13.00 14.35
CA PHE A 197 24.44 13.99 13.32
C PHE A 197 25.09 13.37 12.09
N ALA A 198 25.91 12.32 12.27
CA ALA A 198 26.46 11.59 11.14
C ALA A 198 25.36 10.84 10.39
N ILE A 199 24.42 10.23 11.11
CA ILE A 199 23.25 9.57 10.51
C ILE A 199 22.40 10.56 9.72
N GLN A 200 22.17 11.77 10.25
CA GLN A 200 21.45 12.84 9.54
C GLN A 200 22.12 13.26 8.24
N ASP A 201 23.44 13.45 8.27
CA ASP A 201 24.23 13.79 7.09
C ASP A 201 24.18 12.66 6.05
N ASP A 202 24.31 11.41 6.49
CA ASP A 202 24.23 10.23 5.63
C ASP A 202 22.85 10.12 4.98
N ILE A 203 21.76 10.21 5.76
CA ILE A 203 20.38 10.19 5.23
C ILE A 203 20.19 11.28 4.17
N THR A 204 20.62 12.51 4.47
CA THR A 204 20.43 13.64 3.55
C THR A 204 21.20 13.42 2.25
N LEU A 205 22.45 12.97 2.34
CA LEU A 205 23.30 12.68 1.19
C LEU A 205 22.72 11.55 0.32
N GLU A 206 22.26 10.46 0.94
CA GLU A 206 21.66 9.35 0.21
C GLU A 206 20.34 9.73 -0.46
N ILE A 207 19.52 10.57 0.18
CA ILE A 207 18.30 11.13 -0.46
C ILE A 207 18.66 11.94 -1.71
N LEU A 208 19.64 12.84 -1.62
CA LEU A 208 20.06 13.67 -2.75
C LEU A 208 20.57 12.83 -3.92
N LYS A 209 21.34 11.77 -3.63
CA LYS A 209 21.80 10.81 -4.64
C LYS A 209 20.63 10.03 -5.26
N ALA A 210 19.71 9.52 -4.44
CA ALA A 210 18.56 8.75 -4.89
C ALA A 210 17.59 9.57 -5.75
N MET A 211 17.52 10.89 -5.53
CA MET A 211 16.75 11.83 -6.35
C MET A 211 17.49 12.32 -7.60
N ASP A 212 18.71 11.83 -7.85
CA ASP A 212 19.59 12.26 -8.96
C ASP A 212 19.82 13.78 -8.99
N VAL A 213 19.97 14.38 -7.81
CA VAL A 213 20.21 15.82 -7.68
C VAL A 213 21.70 16.09 -7.87
N GLU A 214 22.07 16.76 -8.96
CA GLU A 214 23.46 17.19 -9.18
C GLU A 214 23.99 18.00 -7.99
N LEU A 215 24.95 17.44 -7.26
CA LEU A 215 25.66 18.13 -6.18
C LEU A 215 26.76 19.01 -6.78
N VAL A 216 26.57 20.33 -6.73
CA VAL A 216 27.62 21.28 -7.15
C VAL A 216 28.80 21.18 -6.17
N ARG A 217 30.04 21.17 -6.68
CA ARG A 217 31.33 20.99 -5.95
C ARG A 217 31.61 21.94 -4.75
N GLY A 218 30.66 22.76 -4.31
CA GLY A 218 30.72 23.56 -3.07
C GLY A 218 29.48 23.47 -2.16
N GLU A 219 28.44 22.71 -2.55
CA GLU A 219 27.28 22.43 -1.68
C GLU A 219 27.61 21.33 -0.65
N GLN A 220 28.34 20.29 -1.06
CA GLN A 220 28.83 19.24 -0.14
C GLN A 220 29.71 19.82 0.99
N ALA A 221 30.65 20.72 0.64
CA ALA A 221 31.50 21.38 1.64
C ALA A 221 30.69 22.26 2.61
N ARG A 222 29.64 22.95 2.13
CA ARG A 222 28.75 23.75 3.01
C ARG A 222 27.86 22.89 3.91
N HIS A 223 27.47 21.70 3.45
CA HIS A 223 26.72 20.72 4.25
C HIS A 223 27.52 20.22 5.45
N TRP A 224 28.82 19.93 5.26
CA TRP A 224 29.66 19.35 6.31
C TRP A 224 30.29 20.39 7.26
N HIS A 225 30.40 21.66 6.85
CA HIS A 225 31.11 22.69 7.60
C HIS A 225 30.23 23.69 8.38
N LYS A 226 28.89 23.56 8.35
CA LYS A 226 28.00 24.51 9.05
C LYS A 226 26.98 23.78 9.94
N ARG A 227 27.47 23.05 10.94
CA ARG A 227 26.64 22.58 12.06
C ARG A 227 26.53 23.70 13.09
N GLU A 228 25.33 23.92 13.64
CA GLU A 228 25.13 24.89 14.73
C GLU A 228 25.85 24.42 16.00
N THR A 229 25.84 23.11 16.32
CA THR A 229 26.59 22.53 17.46
C THR A 229 27.14 21.13 17.12
N LYS A 230 28.21 20.70 17.81
CA LYS A 230 28.70 19.30 17.82
C LYS A 230 28.30 18.55 19.09
N ASN A 231 27.67 19.23 20.05
CA ASN A 231 27.26 18.68 21.34
C ASN A 231 25.81 18.16 21.27
N LEU A 232 25.66 16.85 21.36
CA LEU A 232 24.38 16.15 21.35
C LEU A 232 23.42 16.64 22.45
N GLU A 233 23.93 16.93 23.65
CA GLU A 233 23.10 17.33 24.79
C GLU A 233 22.51 18.72 24.58
N ALA A 234 23.30 19.65 24.04
CA ALA A 234 22.83 20.99 23.66
C ALA A 234 21.77 20.91 22.55
N TYR A 235 21.96 20.04 21.56
CA TYR A 235 21.03 19.83 20.46
C TYR A 235 19.70 19.19 20.89
N LEU A 236 19.74 18.15 21.74
CA LEU A 236 18.54 17.48 22.26
C LEU A 236 17.71 18.43 23.12
N LYS A 237 18.38 19.30 23.91
CA LYS A 237 17.68 20.35 24.64
C LYS A 237 16.96 21.29 23.69
N LEU A 238 17.55 21.71 22.57
CA LEU A 238 16.93 22.68 21.67
C LEU A 238 15.83 22.10 20.77
N THR A 239 16.00 20.87 20.27
CA THR A 239 14.97 20.16 19.50
C THR A 239 13.76 19.77 20.34
N GLY A 240 13.97 19.44 21.62
CA GLY A 240 12.90 19.28 22.62
C GLY A 240 11.97 20.50 22.73
N ILE A 241 12.50 21.69 22.47
CA ILE A 241 11.77 22.96 22.61
C ILE A 241 10.94 23.31 21.37
N ARG A 242 11.41 22.97 20.16
CA ARG A 242 10.72 23.41 18.92
C ARG A 242 9.30 22.84 18.77
N GLY A 243 8.98 21.74 19.44
CA GLY A 243 7.62 21.23 19.56
C GLY A 243 6.71 22.08 20.47
N GLU A 244 7.25 22.74 21.49
CA GLU A 244 6.52 23.60 22.44
C GLU A 244 6.32 25.02 21.87
N ILE A 245 7.22 25.50 21.00
CA ILE A 245 7.11 26.81 20.32
C ILE A 245 5.89 26.88 19.40
N SER A 246 5.49 25.75 18.78
CA SER A 246 4.36 25.70 17.84
C SER A 246 3.02 26.15 18.46
N MET A 247 2.92 26.26 19.78
CA MET A 247 1.70 26.74 20.47
C MET A 247 1.69 28.24 20.79
N GLY A 248 2.80 28.96 20.63
CA GLY A 248 2.85 30.43 20.79
C GLY A 248 2.44 30.98 22.17
N THR A 249 2.40 30.14 23.22
CA THR A 249 2.01 30.54 24.57
C THR A 249 3.14 31.27 25.29
N LYS A 250 2.82 32.18 26.22
CA LYS A 250 3.82 32.92 27.03
C LYS A 250 4.70 31.96 27.84
N GLU A 251 4.12 30.88 28.32
CA GLU A 251 4.79 29.82 29.07
C GLU A 251 5.79 29.08 28.16
N GLY A 252 5.40 28.74 26.93
CA GLY A 252 6.28 28.10 25.94
C GLY A 252 7.48 28.98 25.54
N ILE A 253 7.26 30.30 25.40
CA ILE A 253 8.35 31.27 25.11
C ILE A 253 9.32 31.39 26.29
N THR A 254 8.83 31.33 27.53
CA THR A 254 9.66 31.41 28.74
C THR A 254 10.51 30.15 28.92
N GLN A 255 9.89 28.98 28.73
CA GLN A 255 10.59 27.69 28.76
C GLN A 255 11.60 27.57 27.61
N PHE A 256 11.30 28.13 26.43
CA PHE A 256 12.23 28.23 25.32
C PHE A 256 13.50 28.97 25.72
N ARG A 257 13.34 30.17 26.29
CA ARG A 257 14.47 31.01 26.69
C ARG A 257 15.38 30.30 27.69
N GLN A 258 14.81 29.71 28.74
CA GLN A 258 15.57 29.02 29.77
C GLN A 258 16.38 27.84 29.20
N ARG A 259 15.77 27.03 28.33
CA ARG A 259 16.47 25.87 27.76
C ARG A 259 17.48 26.27 26.69
N CYS A 260 17.29 27.38 25.97
CA CYS A 260 18.33 27.96 25.12
C CYS A 260 19.53 28.44 25.94
N GLU A 261 19.31 29.07 27.09
CA GLU A 261 20.38 29.47 28.02
C GLU A 261 21.14 28.23 28.54
N GLU A 262 20.45 27.15 28.86
CA GLU A 262 21.07 25.87 29.24
C GLU A 262 21.87 25.24 28.08
N ALA A 263 21.36 25.29 26.85
CA ALA A 263 22.07 24.75 25.68
C ALA A 263 23.34 25.55 25.37
N ILE A 264 23.31 26.88 25.48
CA ILE A 264 24.48 27.76 25.33
C ILE A 264 25.49 27.54 26.47
N ALA A 265 25.03 27.24 27.69
CA ALA A 265 25.92 26.88 28.79
C ALA A 265 26.66 25.54 28.55
N ILE A 266 26.01 24.60 27.87
CA ILE A 266 26.56 23.28 27.53
C ILE A 266 27.49 23.37 26.30
N ASP A 267 27.16 24.21 25.32
CA ASP A 267 28.01 24.48 24.16
C ASP A 267 28.05 25.99 23.84
N PRO A 268 29.06 26.72 24.34
CA PRO A 268 29.21 28.15 24.08
C PRO A 268 29.45 28.51 22.61
N GLU A 269 29.91 27.57 21.79
CA GLU A 269 30.08 27.78 20.34
C GLU A 269 28.77 27.62 19.56
N PHE A 270 27.69 27.15 20.20
CA PHE A 270 26.40 26.89 19.56
C PHE A 270 25.72 28.14 18.97
N ALA A 271 26.06 29.32 19.48
CA ALA A 271 25.42 30.60 19.13
C ALA A 271 26.19 31.44 18.09
N ARG A 272 27.24 30.90 17.45
CA ARG A 272 28.08 31.63 16.47
C ARG A 272 27.75 31.35 15.01
#